data_AF-A0A8C0GKH6-F1
#
_entry.id   AF-A0A8C0GKH6-F1
#
_cell.length_a   1.000
_cell.length_b   1.000
_cell.length_c   1.000
_cell.angle_alpha   90.00
_cell.angle_beta   90.00
_cell.angle_gamma   90.00
#
_symmetry.space_group_name_H-M   'P 1'
#
loop_
_entity.id
_entity.type
_entity.pdbx_description
1 polymer ?
#
loop_
_entity_poly.entity_id
_entity_poly.type
_entity_poly.pdbx_seq_one_letter_code
_entity_poly.pdbx_strand_id
1 'polypeptide(L)'
;MQRAALTGVCGPLRGGARPGPVVSWQPVCLFHTGLRAFAADKELLVKLRKKTGYSFVNCKKALEKFSGDSKQAEAWLHEQAQKEGWSKASKLQGRKTKEGLIGLLQEGNAAVMVEVNCETDFVARNVKFQQLVQQAATGTMFYHQGAKDHLTTYIKHFMKAAELSQLRTGPAGCLLSDQLALAIGKLGENMAIKRAAWVAVPATYYIGSYVHGVLPADSPSLSNVALGKYGALVICQASEQSQKSNLADLGRRLGQHVVGMAPLSVGSLEDVPGGDTETKMLAQPFLLDPSITLGQYVQPQGVSVLDFVRFECGEDTEIPEVEETQQRLAQEENSS
;
A
#
# COMPACT_ATOMS: atom_id res chain seq x y z
N MET A 1 -77.14 -1.78 -34.24
CA MET A 1 -77.73 -0.53 -34.76
C MET A 1 -76.64 0.25 -35.47
N GLN A 2 -76.77 0.88 -36.63
CA GLN A 2 -77.62 0.76 -37.82
C GLN A 2 -76.96 1.72 -38.84
N ARG A 3 -76.91 1.32 -40.12
CA ARG A 3 -76.35 2.10 -41.25
C ARG A 3 -77.20 3.36 -41.58
N ALA A 4 -76.57 4.36 -42.20
CA ALA A 4 -77.03 5.14 -43.38
C ALA A 4 -75.96 6.22 -43.69
N ALA A 5 -75.33 6.43 -44.86
CA ALA A 5 -75.73 6.44 -46.29
C ALA A 5 -76.57 7.66 -46.71
N LEU A 6 -75.99 8.58 -47.50
CA LEU A 6 -76.59 9.54 -48.45
C LEU A 6 -75.42 10.02 -49.37
N THR A 7 -75.24 9.53 -50.61
CA THR A 7 -75.87 9.83 -51.92
C THR A 7 -75.46 11.15 -52.60
N GLY A 8 -75.02 11.01 -53.86
CA GLY A 8 -75.20 11.99 -54.96
C GLY A 8 -73.88 12.50 -55.57
N VAL A 9 -73.68 12.69 -56.88
CA VAL A 9 -74.39 12.45 -58.15
C VAL A 9 -73.30 12.51 -59.24
N CYS A 10 -73.50 11.79 -60.35
CA CYS A 10 -72.59 11.69 -61.50
C CYS A 10 -72.99 12.66 -62.65
N GLY A 11 -72.04 13.24 -63.40
CA GLY A 11 -72.27 14.00 -64.64
C GLY A 11 -70.98 14.63 -65.24
N PRO A 12 -70.87 14.86 -66.57
CA PRO A 12 -69.83 14.20 -67.38
C PRO A 12 -68.73 15.06 -68.06
N LEU A 13 -67.78 14.30 -68.61
CA LEU A 13 -66.59 14.49 -69.46
C LEU A 13 -66.50 15.65 -70.48
N ARG A 14 -65.29 16.25 -70.57
CA ARG A 14 -64.46 16.59 -71.76
C ARG A 14 -63.16 17.22 -71.22
N GLY A 15 -61.93 16.76 -71.51
CA GLY A 15 -61.28 16.61 -72.81
C GLY A 15 -60.29 17.77 -73.00
N GLY A 16 -59.01 17.58 -72.68
CA GLY A 16 -57.96 18.60 -72.90
C GLY A 16 -56.60 18.21 -72.35
N ALA A 17 -55.70 17.74 -73.23
CA ALA A 17 -54.32 17.40 -72.92
C ALA A 17 -53.45 18.65 -72.73
N ARG A 18 -52.62 18.66 -71.67
CA ARG A 18 -51.41 19.50 -71.53
C ARG A 18 -50.35 18.74 -70.71
N PRO A 19 -49.05 18.82 -71.05
CA PRO A 19 -48.02 18.05 -70.36
C PRO A 19 -47.33 18.84 -69.23
N GLY A 20 -46.91 18.11 -68.19
CA GLY A 20 -45.88 18.50 -67.20
C GLY A 20 -46.31 18.35 -65.72
N PRO A 21 -45.39 18.22 -64.74
CA PRO A 21 -43.99 17.81 -64.80
C PRO A 21 -43.69 16.53 -63.95
N VAL A 22 -42.43 16.13 -64.05
CA VAL A 22 -41.72 14.98 -63.49
C VAL A 22 -42.03 14.68 -62.01
N VAL A 23 -42.38 13.42 -61.72
CA VAL A 23 -42.51 12.86 -60.37
C VAL A 23 -41.10 12.58 -59.81
N SER A 24 -40.65 13.35 -58.82
CA SER A 24 -39.50 12.99 -57.99
C SER A 24 -39.96 12.16 -56.80
N TRP A 25 -39.65 10.87 -56.82
CA TRP A 25 -39.78 9.99 -55.65
C TRP A 25 -38.62 10.31 -54.71
N GLN A 26 -38.86 11.09 -53.66
CA GLN A 26 -37.95 11.12 -52.52
C GLN A 26 -38.24 9.90 -51.64
N PRO A 27 -37.27 9.01 -51.39
CA PRO A 27 -37.42 8.03 -50.33
C PRO A 27 -37.36 8.77 -48.99
N VAL A 28 -38.46 8.72 -48.22
CA VAL A 28 -38.44 9.09 -46.81
C VAL A 28 -37.54 8.09 -46.10
N CYS A 29 -36.27 8.47 -45.95
CA CYS A 29 -35.32 7.75 -45.14
C CYS A 29 -35.74 7.95 -43.68
N LEU A 30 -36.47 6.99 -43.12
CA LEU A 30 -36.69 6.86 -41.68
C LEU A 30 -35.33 6.65 -41.03
N PHE A 31 -34.74 7.76 -40.58
CA PHE A 31 -33.50 7.75 -39.81
C PHE A 31 -33.65 6.79 -38.63
N HIS A 32 -32.91 5.68 -38.67
CA HIS A 32 -32.59 4.86 -37.50
C HIS A 32 -31.68 5.65 -36.55
N THR A 33 -32.23 6.65 -35.86
CA THR A 33 -31.51 7.41 -34.81
C THR A 33 -31.54 6.71 -33.45
N GLY A 34 -32.40 5.70 -33.25
CA GLY A 34 -32.55 5.01 -31.96
C GLY A 34 -31.44 4.01 -31.61
N LEU A 35 -30.82 3.35 -32.61
CA LEU A 35 -29.85 2.27 -32.32
C LEU A 35 -28.43 2.78 -32.01
N ARG A 36 -28.05 3.96 -32.51
CA ARG A 36 -26.71 4.54 -32.30
C ARG A 36 -26.52 5.14 -30.90
N ALA A 37 -27.55 5.74 -30.31
CA ALA A 37 -27.47 6.38 -29.00
C ALA A 37 -27.19 5.36 -27.87
N PHE A 38 -27.92 4.24 -27.85
CA PHE A 38 -27.73 3.18 -26.86
C PHE A 38 -26.37 2.46 -26.95
N ALA A 39 -25.80 2.35 -28.16
CA ALA A 39 -24.49 1.75 -28.37
C ALA A 39 -23.36 2.63 -27.81
N ALA A 40 -23.45 3.95 -28.03
CA ALA A 40 -22.50 4.92 -27.50
C ALA A 40 -22.48 4.94 -25.95
N ASP A 41 -23.65 4.87 -25.31
CA ASP A 41 -23.76 4.83 -23.85
C ASP A 41 -23.12 3.57 -23.23
N LYS A 42 -23.28 2.41 -23.87
CA LYS A 42 -22.67 1.15 -23.43
C LYS A 42 -21.15 1.18 -23.57
N GLU A 43 -20.64 1.73 -24.67
CA GLU A 43 -19.20 1.84 -24.91
C GLU A 43 -18.52 2.79 -23.90
N LEU A 44 -19.13 3.95 -23.63
CA LEU A 44 -18.67 4.89 -22.61
C LEU A 44 -18.66 4.26 -21.22
N LEU A 45 -19.71 3.52 -20.86
CA LEU A 45 -19.79 2.80 -19.58
C LEU A 45 -18.67 1.76 -19.43
N VAL A 46 -18.42 0.95 -20.46
CA VAL A 46 -17.34 -0.05 -20.46
C VAL A 46 -15.97 0.62 -20.39
N LYS A 47 -15.77 1.73 -21.11
CA LYS A 47 -14.53 2.51 -21.09
C LYS A 47 -14.26 3.10 -19.71
N LEU A 48 -15.26 3.72 -19.08
CA LEU A 48 -15.15 4.28 -17.73
C LEU A 48 -14.85 3.20 -16.69
N ARG A 49 -15.51 2.03 -16.77
CA ARG A 49 -15.21 0.90 -15.89
C ARG A 49 -13.81 0.36 -16.11
N LYS A 50 -13.38 0.15 -17.35
CA LYS A 50 -12.01 -0.35 -17.64
C LYS A 50 -10.95 0.61 -17.13
N LYS A 51 -11.20 1.92 -17.23
CA LYS A 51 -10.30 2.96 -16.75
C LYS A 51 -10.22 3.02 -15.22
N THR A 52 -11.37 3.01 -14.54
CA THR A 52 -11.44 3.30 -13.09
C THR A 52 -11.49 2.04 -12.21
N GLY A 53 -12.02 0.94 -12.73
CA GLY A 53 -12.23 -0.32 -12.01
C GLY A 53 -13.41 -0.32 -11.03
N TYR A 54 -14.25 0.72 -11.00
CA TYR A 54 -15.45 0.77 -10.15
C TYR A 54 -16.59 -0.12 -10.69
N SER A 55 -17.61 -0.38 -9.85
CA SER A 55 -18.75 -1.21 -10.23
C SER A 55 -19.53 -0.61 -11.42
N PHE A 56 -20.16 -1.47 -12.24
CA PHE A 56 -20.96 -1.00 -13.38
C PHE A 56 -22.11 -0.09 -12.92
N VAL A 57 -22.72 -0.37 -11.77
CA VAL A 57 -23.81 0.43 -11.21
C VAL A 57 -23.33 1.84 -10.88
N ASN A 58 -22.18 1.98 -10.23
CA ASN A 58 -21.65 3.30 -9.88
C ASN A 58 -21.20 4.05 -11.15
N CYS A 59 -20.55 3.37 -12.10
CA CYS A 59 -20.16 3.99 -13.38
C CYS A 59 -21.37 4.49 -14.18
N LYS A 60 -22.47 3.72 -14.18
CA LYS A 60 -23.71 4.13 -14.85
C LYS A 60 -24.33 5.36 -14.18
N LYS A 61 -24.46 5.37 -12.85
CA LYS A 61 -24.95 6.53 -12.08
C LYS A 61 -24.10 7.77 -12.32
N ALA A 62 -22.78 7.62 -12.40
CA ALA A 62 -21.87 8.73 -12.68
C ALA A 62 -22.12 9.32 -14.07
N LEU A 63 -22.21 8.48 -15.10
CA LEU A 63 -22.45 8.93 -16.47
C LEU A 63 -23.84 9.57 -16.63
N GLU A 64 -24.87 9.03 -15.99
CA GLU A 64 -26.22 9.61 -15.98
C GLU A 64 -26.23 11.01 -15.32
N LYS A 65 -25.47 11.20 -14.24
CA LYS A 65 -25.40 12.46 -13.50
C LYS A 65 -24.73 13.59 -14.30
N PHE A 66 -23.72 13.27 -15.11
CA PHE A 66 -22.97 14.26 -15.89
C PHE A 66 -23.21 14.16 -17.39
N SER A 67 -24.35 13.60 -17.80
CA SER A 67 -24.78 13.52 -19.20
C SER A 67 -23.71 12.95 -20.14
N GLY A 68 -22.96 11.93 -19.69
CA GLY A 68 -21.90 11.28 -20.45
C GLY A 68 -20.51 11.92 -20.38
N ASP A 69 -20.30 13.01 -19.64
CA ASP A 69 -18.96 13.58 -19.42
C ASP A 69 -18.09 12.63 -18.58
N SER A 70 -17.13 11.99 -19.25
CA SER A 70 -16.25 10.99 -18.63
C SER A 70 -15.32 11.57 -17.57
N LYS A 71 -14.90 12.84 -17.67
CA LYS A 71 -13.96 13.44 -16.70
C LYS A 71 -14.68 13.79 -15.40
N GLN A 72 -15.85 14.40 -15.50
CA GLN A 72 -16.67 14.71 -14.33
C GLN A 72 -17.21 13.44 -13.66
N ALA A 73 -17.61 12.45 -14.46
CA ALA A 73 -18.02 11.15 -13.95
C ALA A 73 -16.90 10.44 -13.18
N GLU A 74 -15.66 10.48 -13.68
CA GLU A 74 -14.50 9.92 -12.99
C GLU A 74 -14.21 10.64 -11.67
N ALA A 75 -14.18 11.98 -11.67
CA ALA A 75 -13.97 12.77 -10.44
C ALA A 75 -15.03 12.46 -9.38
N TRP A 76 -16.31 12.41 -9.78
CA TRP A 76 -17.40 12.06 -8.89
C TRP A 76 -17.31 10.62 -8.38
N LEU A 77 -16.91 9.65 -9.21
CA LEU A 77 -16.69 8.27 -8.78
C LEU A 77 -15.62 8.16 -7.70
N HIS A 78 -14.52 8.92 -7.84
CA HIS A 78 -13.48 8.97 -6.82
C HIS A 78 -14.01 9.55 -5.49
N GLU A 79 -14.75 10.66 -5.55
CA GLU A 79 -15.36 11.28 -4.37
C GLU A 79 -16.35 10.31 -3.68
N GLN A 80 -17.20 9.64 -4.46
CA GLN A 80 -18.13 8.66 -3.90
C GLN A 80 -17.42 7.45 -3.32
N ALA A 81 -16.38 6.94 -3.97
CA ALA A 81 -15.58 5.83 -3.46
C ALA A 81 -14.93 6.18 -2.11
N GLN A 82 -14.46 7.42 -1.94
CA GLN A 82 -13.93 7.90 -0.67
C GLN A 82 -15.00 7.88 0.42
N LYS A 83 -16.18 8.43 0.12
CA LYS A 83 -17.31 8.47 1.06
C LYS A 83 -17.81 7.08 1.44
N GLU A 84 -17.95 6.19 0.47
CA GLU A 84 -18.34 4.79 0.68
C GLU A 84 -17.27 4.05 1.49
N GLY A 85 -15.99 4.30 1.20
CA GLY A 85 -14.85 3.75 1.92
C GLY A 85 -14.90 4.09 3.40
N TRP A 86 -15.05 5.37 3.74
CA TRP A 86 -15.21 5.84 5.11
C TRP A 86 -16.44 5.23 5.79
N SER A 87 -17.57 5.16 5.10
CA SER A 87 -18.79 4.52 5.66
C SER A 87 -18.58 3.04 5.95
N LYS A 88 -17.88 2.29 5.09
CA LYS A 88 -17.57 0.89 5.34
C LYS A 88 -16.52 0.74 6.45
N ALA A 89 -15.49 1.58 6.48
CA ALA A 89 -14.49 1.58 7.54
C ALA A 89 -15.14 1.71 8.92
N SER A 90 -16.06 2.67 9.10
CA SER A 90 -16.79 2.82 10.37
C SER A 90 -17.67 1.61 10.73
N LYS A 91 -18.23 0.90 9.73
CA LYS A 91 -19.06 -0.30 9.96
C LYS A 91 -18.26 -1.56 10.27
N LEU A 92 -17.05 -1.65 9.72
CA LEU A 92 -16.16 -2.80 9.85
C LEU A 92 -15.16 -2.64 11.00
N GLN A 93 -15.01 -1.41 11.52
CA GLN A 93 -14.20 -1.10 12.68
C GLN A 93 -14.55 -2.01 13.87
N GLY A 94 -13.52 -2.49 14.57
CA GLY A 94 -13.65 -3.39 15.72
C GLY A 94 -13.62 -4.88 15.35
N ARG A 95 -13.72 -5.24 14.07
CA ARG A 95 -13.45 -6.62 13.62
C ARG A 95 -11.98 -6.95 13.80
N LYS A 96 -11.70 -8.20 14.17
CA LYS A 96 -10.34 -8.68 14.45
C LYS A 96 -9.53 -8.75 13.15
N THR A 97 -8.41 -8.03 13.11
CA THR A 97 -7.47 -8.01 11.97
C THR A 97 -6.11 -8.55 12.41
N LYS A 98 -5.96 -9.88 12.40
CA LYS A 98 -4.70 -10.55 12.80
C LYS A 98 -3.82 -10.95 11.63
N GLU A 99 -4.39 -11.04 10.43
CA GLU A 99 -3.66 -11.28 9.20
C GLU A 99 -3.13 -9.97 8.64
N GLY A 100 -2.27 -10.03 7.63
CA GLY A 100 -1.70 -8.84 7.00
C GLY A 100 -0.28 -9.05 6.49
N LEU A 101 0.46 -7.94 6.37
CA LEU A 101 1.83 -7.94 5.90
C LEU A 101 2.69 -6.95 6.67
N ILE A 102 3.96 -7.32 6.80
CA ILE A 102 5.06 -6.41 7.06
C ILE A 102 5.59 -5.91 5.73
N GLY A 103 5.74 -4.59 5.60
CA GLY A 103 6.43 -3.95 4.47
C GLY A 103 7.73 -3.31 4.91
N LEU A 104 8.81 -3.59 4.19
CA LEU A 104 10.14 -3.05 4.44
C LEU A 104 10.62 -2.25 3.22
N LEU A 105 10.93 -0.98 3.44
CA LEU A 105 11.47 -0.06 2.44
C LEU A 105 12.81 0.48 2.94
N GLN A 106 13.88 0.30 2.16
CA GLN A 106 15.20 0.82 2.49
C GLN A 106 15.70 1.75 1.39
N GLU A 107 16.10 2.96 1.76
CA GLU A 107 16.61 3.99 0.85
C GLU A 107 17.90 4.57 1.43
N GLY A 108 19.03 4.18 0.84
CA GLY A 108 20.36 4.61 1.30
C GLY A 108 20.62 4.19 2.75
N ASN A 109 20.82 5.19 3.61
CA ASN A 109 21.13 5.04 5.03
C ASN A 109 19.89 5.07 5.94
N ALA A 110 18.68 4.95 5.38
CA ALA A 110 17.45 4.88 6.15
C ALA A 110 16.58 3.70 5.74
N ALA A 111 15.83 3.16 6.69
CA ALA A 111 14.90 2.06 6.48
C ALA A 111 13.59 2.30 7.24
N VAL A 112 12.51 1.81 6.66
CA VAL A 112 11.16 1.79 7.23
C VAL A 112 10.68 0.35 7.27
N MET A 113 10.04 -0.02 8.37
CA MET A 113 9.28 -1.25 8.49
C MET A 113 7.86 -0.90 8.97
N VAL A 114 6.83 -1.28 8.24
CA VAL A 114 5.41 -1.03 8.56
C VAL A 114 4.65 -2.33 8.73
N GLU A 115 3.69 -2.38 9.67
CA GLU A 115 2.71 -3.46 9.78
C GLU A 115 1.33 -2.93 9.36
N VAL A 116 0.73 -3.60 8.36
CA VAL A 116 -0.65 -3.35 7.95
C VAL A 116 -1.42 -4.66 8.07
N ASN A 117 -2.55 -4.62 8.79
CA ASN A 117 -3.39 -5.78 9.04
C ASN A 117 -4.70 -5.77 8.23
N CYS A 118 -5.24 -6.96 8.03
CA CYS A 118 -6.57 -7.24 7.45
C CYS A 118 -7.22 -8.42 8.18
N GLU A 119 -8.45 -8.79 7.81
CA GLU A 119 -9.16 -9.88 8.46
C GLU A 119 -8.64 -11.24 7.99
N THR A 120 -8.36 -11.40 6.69
CA THR A 120 -7.98 -12.69 6.09
C THR A 120 -6.67 -12.66 5.29
N ASP A 121 -5.99 -13.80 5.19
CA ASP A 121 -4.77 -13.94 4.41
C ASP A 121 -5.02 -13.84 2.89
N PHE A 122 -6.25 -14.12 2.43
CA PHE A 122 -6.68 -13.90 1.05
C PHE A 122 -6.55 -12.43 0.65
N VAL A 123 -6.95 -11.51 1.53
CA VAL A 123 -6.80 -10.07 1.30
C VAL A 123 -5.35 -9.65 1.42
N ALA A 124 -4.58 -10.21 2.36
CA ALA A 124 -3.13 -9.93 2.47
C ALA A 124 -2.37 -10.20 1.17
N ARG A 125 -2.75 -11.26 0.43
CA ARG A 125 -2.16 -11.62 -0.87
C ARG A 125 -2.69 -10.80 -2.05
N ASN A 126 -3.69 -9.95 -1.85
CA ASN A 126 -4.26 -9.13 -2.92
C ASN A 126 -3.32 -7.96 -3.28
N VAL A 127 -3.08 -7.73 -4.57
CA VAL A 127 -2.22 -6.62 -5.06
C VAL A 127 -2.67 -5.25 -4.55
N LYS A 128 -3.98 -5.03 -4.34
CA LYS A 128 -4.50 -3.76 -3.79
C LYS A 128 -4.16 -3.56 -2.32
N PHE A 129 -4.12 -4.64 -1.55
CA PHE A 129 -3.65 -4.57 -0.17
C PHE A 129 -2.14 -4.33 -0.14
N GLN A 130 -1.37 -5.03 -0.97
CA GLN A 130 0.07 -4.82 -1.09
C GLN A 130 0.42 -3.37 -1.50
N GLN A 131 -0.38 -2.75 -2.38
CA GLN A 131 -0.26 -1.34 -2.74
C GLN A 131 -0.50 -0.40 -1.54
N LEU A 132 -1.45 -0.71 -0.66
CA LEU A 132 -1.66 0.04 0.59
C LEU A 132 -0.44 -0.06 1.50
N VAL A 133 0.15 -1.25 1.65
CA VAL A 133 1.37 -1.45 2.46
C VAL A 133 2.54 -0.65 1.90
N GLN A 134 2.72 -0.65 0.57
CA GLN A 134 3.72 0.18 -0.11
C GLN A 134 3.48 1.66 0.15
N GLN A 135 2.25 2.15 0.00
CA GLN A 135 1.89 3.54 0.28
C GLN A 135 2.18 3.94 1.73
N ALA A 136 1.91 3.06 2.70
CA ALA A 136 2.25 3.28 4.09
C ALA A 136 3.77 3.39 4.29
N ALA A 137 4.55 2.46 3.75
CA ALA A 137 6.02 2.49 3.84
C ALA A 137 6.62 3.75 3.20
N THR A 138 6.17 4.12 1.99
CA THR A 138 6.61 5.33 1.30
C THR A 138 6.20 6.61 2.04
N GLY A 139 4.98 6.67 2.58
CA GLY A 139 4.51 7.80 3.37
C GLY A 139 5.33 8.01 4.65
N THR A 140 5.66 6.92 5.35
CA THR A 140 6.55 6.96 6.52
C THR A 140 7.98 7.38 6.15
N MET A 141 8.54 6.86 5.05
CA MET A 141 9.88 7.26 4.60
C MET A 141 9.93 8.76 4.24
N PHE A 142 8.89 9.25 3.56
CA PHE A 142 8.75 10.65 3.18
C PHE A 142 8.63 11.57 4.40
N TYR A 143 7.85 11.19 5.41
CA TYR A 143 7.68 11.97 6.63
C TYR A 143 9.02 12.27 7.34
N HIS A 144 9.96 11.31 7.31
CA HIS A 144 11.27 11.44 7.93
C HIS A 144 12.39 11.90 6.98
N GLN A 145 12.08 12.37 5.77
CA GLN A 145 13.11 12.69 4.77
C GLN A 145 14.14 13.74 5.25
N GLY A 146 13.71 14.72 6.06
CA GLY A 146 14.58 15.77 6.60
C GLY A 146 15.32 15.39 7.90
N ALA A 147 15.00 14.24 8.49
CA ALA A 147 15.65 13.77 9.72
C ALA A 147 16.92 12.95 9.45
N LYS A 148 17.33 12.81 8.19
CA LYS A 148 18.50 12.01 7.76
C LYS A 148 19.81 12.80 7.70
N ASP A 149 19.74 14.13 7.83
CA ASP A 149 20.88 15.01 7.61
C ASP A 149 21.74 15.15 8.88
N HIS A 150 23.07 15.12 8.70
CA HIS A 150 24.07 15.37 9.74
C HIS A 150 23.96 14.50 11.02
N LEU A 151 23.69 13.21 10.85
CA LEU A 151 23.66 12.25 11.95
C LEU A 151 25.06 11.96 12.52
N THR A 152 25.20 12.04 13.84
CA THR A 152 26.41 11.57 14.58
C THR A 152 26.24 10.15 15.10
N THR A 153 25.00 9.72 15.33
CA THR A 153 24.59 8.37 15.75
C THR A 153 23.32 7.96 14.99
N TYR A 154 22.87 6.72 15.15
CA TYR A 154 21.61 6.26 14.56
C TYR A 154 20.40 6.88 15.26
N ILE A 155 19.31 7.03 14.51
CA ILE A 155 17.99 7.34 15.05
C ILE A 155 17.10 6.14 14.81
N LYS A 156 16.32 5.77 15.84
CA LYS A 156 15.25 4.78 15.75
C LYS A 156 13.97 5.45 16.27
N HIS A 157 12.92 5.42 15.48
CA HIS A 157 11.63 6.01 15.83
C HIS A 157 10.49 5.04 15.53
N PHE A 158 9.61 4.84 16.50
CA PHE A 158 8.41 4.03 16.33
C PHE A 158 7.18 4.94 16.22
N MET A 159 6.27 4.59 15.32
CA MET A 159 5.03 5.34 15.10
C MET A 159 3.83 4.45 15.39
N LYS A 160 2.87 4.97 16.14
CA LYS A 160 1.59 4.32 16.42
C LYS A 160 0.58 4.58 15.29
N ALA A 161 -0.50 3.80 15.25
CA ALA A 161 -1.58 3.95 14.28
C ALA A 161 -2.13 5.39 14.15
N ALA A 162 -2.23 6.11 15.27
CA ALA A 162 -2.73 7.49 15.29
C ALA A 162 -1.83 8.44 14.48
N GLU A 163 -0.51 8.35 14.64
CA GLU A 163 0.46 9.16 13.91
C GLU A 163 0.48 8.78 12.42
N LEU A 164 0.50 7.47 12.14
CA LEU A 164 0.50 6.95 10.77
C LEU A 164 -0.74 7.39 9.98
N SER A 165 -1.90 7.48 10.63
CA SER A 165 -3.15 7.89 9.99
C SER A 165 -3.11 9.31 9.39
N GLN A 166 -2.23 10.17 9.90
CA GLN A 166 -2.07 11.57 9.50
C GLN A 166 -0.98 11.77 8.44
N LEU A 167 -0.20 10.73 8.13
CA LEU A 167 0.86 10.84 7.12
C LEU A 167 0.28 10.91 5.71
N ARG A 168 1.04 11.55 4.81
CA ARG A 168 0.72 11.62 3.38
C ARG A 168 1.59 10.67 2.58
N THR A 169 1.05 10.14 1.49
CA THR A 169 1.78 9.27 0.54
C THR A 169 2.78 10.02 -0.36
N GLY A 170 3.30 11.17 0.08
CA GLY A 170 4.20 12.06 -0.67
C GLY A 170 3.79 13.54 -0.62
N PRO A 171 4.54 14.45 -1.29
CA PRO A 171 4.34 15.91 -1.22
C PRO A 171 2.94 16.39 -1.64
N ALA A 172 2.38 15.78 -2.69
CA ALA A 172 1.02 16.01 -3.16
C ALA A 172 0.11 14.78 -2.92
N GLY A 173 0.53 13.90 -2.01
CA GLY A 173 -0.16 12.64 -1.71
C GLY A 173 -1.40 12.83 -0.85
N CYS A 174 -2.29 11.83 -0.91
CA CYS A 174 -3.45 11.72 -0.02
C CYS A 174 -3.00 11.28 1.38
N LEU A 175 -3.87 11.47 2.38
CA LEU A 175 -3.66 10.93 3.72
C LEU A 175 -3.69 9.40 3.68
N LEU A 176 -2.88 8.75 4.52
CA LEU A 176 -2.89 7.30 4.68
C LEU A 176 -4.24 6.79 5.20
N SER A 177 -4.90 7.57 6.06
CA SER A 177 -6.26 7.27 6.51
C SER A 177 -7.27 7.24 5.35
N ASP A 178 -7.17 8.15 4.38
CA ASP A 178 -8.01 8.13 3.19
C ASP A 178 -7.72 6.91 2.30
N GLN A 179 -6.45 6.56 2.11
CA GLN A 179 -6.06 5.36 1.34
C GLN A 179 -6.53 4.08 2.02
N LEU A 180 -6.43 4.00 3.35
CA LEU A 180 -6.96 2.90 4.14
C LEU A 180 -8.47 2.76 3.96
N ALA A 181 -9.23 3.86 4.07
CA ALA A 181 -10.67 3.86 3.86
C ALA A 181 -11.05 3.42 2.44
N LEU A 182 -10.31 3.85 1.41
CA LEU A 182 -10.50 3.39 0.03
C LEU A 182 -10.24 1.89 -0.13
N ALA A 183 -9.18 1.37 0.48
CA ALA A 183 -8.85 -0.05 0.45
C ALA A 183 -9.94 -0.90 1.11
N ILE A 184 -10.42 -0.50 2.30
CA ILE A 184 -11.57 -1.11 2.98
C ILE A 184 -12.82 -1.05 2.10
N GLY A 185 -13.07 0.10 1.48
CA GLY A 185 -14.17 0.31 0.53
C GLY A 185 -14.19 -0.72 -0.59
N LYS A 186 -13.02 -1.03 -1.14
CA LYS A 186 -12.81 -1.85 -2.32
C LYS A 186 -12.71 -3.34 -2.02
N LEU A 187 -12.03 -3.71 -0.94
CA LEU A 187 -11.76 -5.10 -0.55
C LEU A 187 -12.80 -5.65 0.42
N GLY A 188 -13.52 -4.80 1.14
CA GLY A 188 -14.66 -5.18 1.96
C GLY A 188 -14.33 -5.82 3.31
N GLU A 189 -13.07 -5.76 3.73
CA GLU A 189 -12.60 -6.21 5.05
C GLU A 189 -12.15 -5.01 5.89
N ASN A 190 -12.21 -5.16 7.22
CA ASN A 190 -11.54 -4.27 8.14
C ASN A 190 -10.02 -4.33 7.92
N MET A 191 -9.37 -3.17 8.03
CA MET A 191 -7.93 -3.04 7.86
C MET A 191 -7.39 -2.02 8.85
N ALA A 192 -6.13 -2.16 9.23
CA ALA A 192 -5.46 -1.23 10.12
C ALA A 192 -4.00 -1.03 9.71
N ILE A 193 -3.56 0.22 9.64
CA ILE A 193 -2.13 0.55 9.62
C ILE A 193 -1.69 0.60 11.08
N LYS A 194 -1.09 -0.49 11.57
CA LYS A 194 -0.98 -0.74 13.01
C LYS A 194 0.19 0.00 13.64
N ARG A 195 1.37 -0.09 13.02
CA ARG A 195 2.60 0.51 13.51
C ARG A 195 3.67 0.60 12.44
N ALA A 196 4.67 1.44 12.69
CA ALA A 196 5.87 1.54 11.89
C ALA A 196 7.09 1.69 12.79
N ALA A 197 8.24 1.29 12.26
CA ALA A 197 9.55 1.67 12.75
C ALA A 197 10.31 2.35 11.61
N TRP A 198 10.95 3.46 11.90
CA TRP A 198 11.88 4.15 11.02
C TRP A 198 13.26 4.16 11.67
N VAL A 199 14.28 3.90 10.86
CA VAL A 199 15.68 3.92 11.27
C VAL A 199 16.46 4.76 10.27
N ALA A 200 17.35 5.62 10.75
CA ALA A 200 18.39 6.23 9.93
C ALA A 200 19.75 6.14 10.62
N VAL A 201 20.80 6.00 9.83
CA VAL A 201 22.16 5.78 10.33
C VAL A 201 23.16 6.71 9.63
N PRO A 202 24.27 7.11 10.27
CA PRO A 202 25.34 7.85 9.60
C PRO A 202 26.18 6.92 8.71
N ALA A 203 27.11 7.49 7.93
CA ALA A 203 27.88 6.76 6.92
C ALA A 203 28.77 5.62 7.47
N THR A 204 29.17 5.69 8.74
CA THR A 204 29.99 4.66 9.41
C THR A 204 29.17 3.46 9.92
N TYR A 205 27.85 3.51 9.73
CA TYR A 205 26.89 2.52 10.17
C TYR A 205 26.22 1.92 8.94
N TYR A 206 25.60 0.76 9.12
CA TYR A 206 24.76 0.15 8.11
C TYR A 206 23.53 -0.49 8.72
N ILE A 207 22.52 -0.69 7.89
CA ILE A 207 21.27 -1.35 8.26
C ILE A 207 21.22 -2.71 7.56
N GLY A 208 21.36 -3.78 8.32
CA GLY A 208 21.01 -5.12 7.87
C GLY A 208 19.50 -5.29 7.86
N SER A 209 18.94 -5.88 6.81
CA SER A 209 17.50 -6.07 6.69
C SER A 209 17.15 -7.45 6.15
N TYR A 210 16.02 -7.98 6.61
CA TYR A 210 15.48 -9.24 6.12
C TYR A 210 13.97 -9.29 6.26
N VAL A 211 13.30 -9.87 5.26
CA VAL A 211 11.86 -10.14 5.28
C VAL A 211 11.64 -11.63 5.01
N HIS A 212 10.82 -12.27 5.84
CA HIS A 212 10.47 -13.68 5.71
C HIS A 212 9.00 -13.88 5.33
N GLY A 213 8.71 -14.96 4.61
CA GLY A 213 7.38 -15.22 4.05
C GLY A 213 7.06 -14.32 2.86
N VAL A 214 8.07 -14.07 2.01
CA VAL A 214 7.96 -13.16 0.86
C VAL A 214 6.91 -13.67 -0.11
N LEU A 215 5.94 -12.82 -0.45
CA LEU A 215 4.94 -13.15 -1.47
C LEU A 215 5.59 -13.15 -2.87
N PRO A 216 5.21 -14.07 -3.77
CA PRO A 216 5.66 -14.02 -5.17
C PRO A 216 5.39 -12.63 -5.74
N ALA A 217 6.43 -11.99 -6.29
CA ALA A 217 6.32 -10.68 -6.88
C ALA A 217 5.58 -10.76 -8.22
N ASP A 218 4.26 -10.89 -8.18
CA ASP A 218 3.43 -10.95 -9.39
C ASP A 218 3.25 -9.57 -10.05
N SER A 219 3.76 -8.49 -9.43
CA SER A 219 3.63 -7.12 -9.94
C SER A 219 4.94 -6.35 -9.87
N PRO A 220 5.54 -5.96 -11.01
CA PRO A 220 6.77 -5.14 -11.05
C PRO A 220 6.61 -3.75 -10.42
N SER A 221 5.38 -3.30 -10.14
CA SER A 221 5.08 -2.01 -9.50
C SER A 221 5.44 -1.93 -8.00
N LEU A 222 5.76 -3.05 -7.36
CA LEU A 222 6.08 -3.14 -5.93
C LEU A 222 7.59 -3.27 -5.67
N SER A 223 8.43 -3.03 -6.68
CA SER A 223 9.84 -3.44 -6.70
C SER A 223 10.74 -2.82 -5.61
N ASN A 224 10.29 -1.76 -4.93
CA ASN A 224 11.07 -1.09 -3.88
C ASN A 224 10.70 -1.50 -2.45
N VAL A 225 9.63 -2.26 -2.24
CA VAL A 225 9.19 -2.67 -0.89
C VAL A 225 9.17 -4.19 -0.80
N ALA A 226 9.93 -4.74 0.14
CA ALA A 226 9.88 -6.15 0.49
C ALA A 226 8.66 -6.41 1.39
N LEU A 227 7.83 -7.39 1.03
CA LEU A 227 6.59 -7.73 1.73
C LEU A 227 6.66 -9.14 2.28
N GLY A 228 6.23 -9.36 3.52
CA GLY A 228 6.19 -10.70 4.11
C GLY A 228 5.46 -10.76 5.46
N LYS A 229 5.60 -11.88 6.17
CA LYS A 229 4.98 -12.09 7.49
C LYS A 229 5.87 -11.58 8.63
N TYR A 230 7.18 -11.65 8.45
CA TYR A 230 8.18 -11.18 9.42
C TYR A 230 9.11 -10.19 8.76
N GLY A 231 9.58 -9.22 9.52
CA GLY A 231 10.64 -8.30 9.11
C GLY A 231 11.62 -8.03 10.24
N ALA A 232 12.87 -7.83 9.88
CA ALA A 232 13.91 -7.40 10.80
C ALA A 232 14.77 -6.29 10.20
N LEU A 233 15.13 -5.32 11.05
CA LEU A 233 16.17 -4.33 10.84
C LEU A 233 17.24 -4.54 11.91
N VAL A 234 18.51 -4.55 11.52
CA VAL A 234 19.64 -4.71 12.43
C VAL A 234 20.58 -3.53 12.21
N ILE A 235 20.76 -2.72 13.26
CA ILE A 235 21.60 -1.52 13.23
C ILE A 235 23.00 -1.93 13.62
N CYS A 236 23.95 -1.67 12.74
CA CYS A 236 25.32 -2.10 12.92
C CYS A 236 26.28 -0.95 12.68
N GLN A 237 27.40 -0.96 13.41
CA GLN A 237 28.54 -0.11 13.12
C GLN A 237 29.65 -0.97 12.52
N ALA A 238 30.21 -0.50 11.41
CA ALA A 238 31.29 -1.18 10.72
C ALA A 238 32.62 -0.53 11.12
N SER A 239 33.61 -1.34 11.51
CA SER A 239 34.97 -0.85 11.74
C SER A 239 35.71 -0.69 10.41
N GLU A 240 36.87 -0.03 10.40
CA GLU A 240 37.70 0.08 9.19
C GLU A 240 38.13 -1.29 8.63
N GLN A 241 38.17 -2.34 9.47
CA GLN A 241 38.51 -3.71 9.08
C GLN A 241 37.39 -4.40 8.28
N SER A 242 36.19 -3.84 8.27
CA SER A 242 35.01 -4.37 7.56
C SER A 242 35.11 -4.27 6.03
N GLN A 243 36.08 -3.52 5.47
CA GLN A 243 36.25 -3.31 4.03
C GLN A 243 36.42 -4.62 3.22
N LYS A 244 36.76 -5.74 3.87
CA LYS A 244 36.87 -7.08 3.25
C LYS A 244 35.60 -7.93 3.34
N SER A 245 34.59 -7.50 4.08
CA SER A 245 33.37 -8.27 4.36
C SER A 245 32.23 -7.90 3.41
N ASN A 246 31.44 -8.89 2.97
CA ASN A 246 30.21 -8.64 2.24
C ASN A 246 29.10 -8.23 3.22
N LEU A 247 29.03 -6.94 3.55
CA LEU A 247 28.05 -6.37 4.50
C LEU A 247 26.60 -6.66 4.12
N ALA A 248 26.28 -6.81 2.83
CA ALA A 248 24.93 -7.13 2.38
C ALA A 248 24.53 -8.57 2.78
N ASP A 249 25.44 -9.54 2.60
CA ASP A 249 25.20 -10.92 3.02
C ASP A 249 25.17 -11.05 4.55
N LEU A 250 26.07 -10.35 5.24
CA LEU A 250 26.08 -10.30 6.70
C LEU A 250 24.78 -9.72 7.25
N GLY A 251 24.37 -8.54 6.76
CA GLY A 251 23.15 -7.87 7.18
C GLY A 251 21.91 -8.73 6.96
N ARG A 252 21.83 -9.45 5.82
CA ARG A 252 20.77 -10.41 5.55
C ARG A 252 20.76 -11.56 6.56
N ARG A 253 21.93 -12.14 6.87
CA ARG A 253 22.05 -13.24 7.86
C ARG A 253 21.72 -12.80 9.28
N LEU A 254 22.09 -11.57 9.65
CA LEU A 254 21.68 -10.98 10.93
C LEU A 254 20.17 -10.80 11.00
N GLY A 255 19.55 -10.30 9.93
CA GLY A 255 18.09 -10.21 9.85
C GLY A 255 17.42 -11.59 9.91
N GLN A 256 17.98 -12.62 9.26
CA GLN A 256 17.50 -14.01 9.38
C GLN A 256 17.57 -14.51 10.82
N HIS A 257 18.69 -14.26 11.50
CA HIS A 257 18.87 -14.62 12.90
C HIS A 257 17.84 -13.94 13.78
N VAL A 258 17.65 -12.62 13.66
CA VAL A 258 16.65 -11.87 14.46
C VAL A 258 15.23 -12.39 14.19
N VAL A 259 14.87 -12.68 12.94
CA VAL A 259 13.55 -13.26 12.63
C VAL A 259 13.39 -14.64 13.28
N GLY A 260 14.39 -15.52 13.14
CA GLY A 260 14.32 -16.92 13.57
C GLY A 260 14.50 -17.16 15.07
N MET A 261 15.40 -16.40 15.72
CA MET A 261 15.76 -16.58 17.13
C MET A 261 15.06 -15.59 18.07
N ALA A 262 14.35 -14.60 17.53
CA ALA A 262 13.53 -13.63 18.26
C ALA A 262 14.16 -13.09 19.57
N PRO A 263 15.39 -12.53 19.52
CA PRO A 263 16.01 -11.95 20.70
C PRO A 263 15.17 -10.81 21.29
N LEU A 264 15.31 -10.58 22.60
CA LEU A 264 14.64 -9.50 23.33
C LEU A 264 15.56 -8.31 23.63
N SER A 265 16.88 -8.52 23.58
CA SER A 265 17.89 -7.47 23.78
C SER A 265 19.16 -7.78 23.00
N VAL A 266 20.03 -6.80 22.80
CA VAL A 266 21.31 -7.00 22.08
C VAL A 266 22.27 -7.86 22.90
N GLY A 267 22.45 -7.55 24.18
CA GLY A 267 23.47 -8.17 25.04
C GLY A 267 24.88 -7.61 24.80
N SER A 268 25.88 -8.35 25.27
CA SER A 268 27.30 -8.04 25.17
C SER A 268 28.09 -9.24 24.65
N LEU A 269 29.27 -8.98 24.07
CA LEU A 269 30.22 -10.05 23.69
C LEU A 269 30.84 -10.77 24.90
N GLU A 270 30.72 -10.18 26.08
CA GLU A 270 31.20 -10.74 27.35
C GLU A 270 30.16 -11.65 28.03
N ASP A 271 28.92 -11.64 27.54
CA ASP A 271 27.88 -12.52 28.07
C ASP A 271 28.24 -13.99 27.81
N VAL A 272 27.93 -14.84 28.79
CA VAL A 272 28.13 -16.28 28.67
C VAL A 272 27.23 -16.82 27.54
N PRO A 273 27.73 -17.68 26.65
CA PRO A 273 26.91 -18.35 25.65
C PRO A 273 25.69 -19.01 26.28
N GLY A 274 24.51 -18.63 25.80
CA GLY A 274 23.25 -19.21 26.25
C GLY A 274 22.79 -20.33 25.30
N GLY A 275 21.90 -21.19 25.80
CA GLY A 275 21.25 -22.22 24.98
C GLY A 275 20.04 -21.68 24.19
N ASP A 276 19.14 -22.57 23.80
CA ASP A 276 17.97 -22.23 22.96
C ASP A 276 16.98 -21.25 23.61
N THR A 277 17.06 -21.05 24.92
CA THR A 277 16.21 -20.11 25.68
C THR A 277 16.87 -18.75 25.91
N GLU A 278 18.06 -18.52 25.35
CA GLU A 278 18.76 -17.25 25.48
C GLU A 278 17.98 -16.13 24.80
N THR A 279 17.94 -14.96 25.43
CA THR A 279 17.17 -13.79 24.98
C THR A 279 18.05 -12.63 24.52
N LYS A 280 19.35 -12.68 24.83
CA LYS A 280 20.35 -11.70 24.41
C LYS A 280 20.95 -12.12 23.06
N MET A 281 20.72 -11.32 22.03
CA MET A 281 21.08 -11.59 20.65
C MET A 281 22.53 -12.07 20.47
N LEU A 282 23.51 -11.39 21.10
CA LEU A 282 24.93 -11.73 20.94
C LEU A 282 25.33 -13.05 21.62
N ALA A 283 24.59 -13.47 22.64
CA ALA A 283 24.84 -14.71 23.39
C ALA A 283 24.05 -15.92 22.84
N GLN A 284 23.06 -15.69 21.96
CA GLN A 284 22.28 -16.75 21.32
C GLN A 284 23.14 -17.64 20.40
N PRO A 285 22.83 -18.94 20.28
CA PRO A 285 23.40 -19.81 19.26
C PRO A 285 23.12 -19.25 17.86
N PHE A 286 24.13 -19.18 17.00
CA PHE A 286 23.95 -18.64 15.67
C PHE A 286 23.04 -19.53 14.83
N LEU A 287 21.91 -19.00 14.37
CA LEU A 287 20.89 -19.70 13.56
C LEU A 287 21.44 -20.66 12.48
N LEU A 288 22.49 -20.27 11.73
CA LEU A 288 23.02 -21.10 10.63
C LEU A 288 24.14 -22.06 11.08
N ASP A 289 24.71 -21.83 12.26
CA ASP A 289 25.72 -22.69 12.89
C ASP A 289 25.61 -22.58 14.42
N PRO A 290 24.79 -23.42 15.06
CA PRO A 290 24.56 -23.37 16.50
C PRO A 290 25.78 -23.71 17.36
N SER A 291 26.91 -24.11 16.77
CA SER A 291 28.14 -24.42 17.50
C SER A 291 28.85 -23.18 18.06
N ILE A 292 28.51 -22.00 17.54
CA ILE A 292 29.04 -20.70 17.94
C ILE A 292 27.90 -19.73 18.30
N THR A 293 28.19 -18.71 19.10
CA THR A 293 27.22 -17.63 19.34
C THR A 293 27.17 -16.66 18.17
N LEU A 294 26.10 -15.85 18.09
CA LEU A 294 26.04 -14.78 17.10
C LEU A 294 27.18 -13.76 17.28
N GLY A 295 27.55 -13.44 18.52
CA GLY A 295 28.68 -12.55 18.81
C GLY A 295 29.99 -13.07 18.22
N GLN A 296 30.26 -14.37 18.38
CA GLN A 296 31.43 -15.03 17.80
C GLN A 296 31.40 -15.07 16.27
N TYR A 297 30.21 -15.14 15.66
CA TYR A 297 30.04 -15.06 14.21
C TYR A 297 30.31 -13.66 13.63
N VAL A 298 29.89 -12.61 14.35
CA VAL A 298 29.97 -11.22 13.89
C VAL A 298 31.34 -10.59 14.14
N GLN A 299 31.97 -10.88 15.28
CA GLN A 299 33.20 -10.22 15.70
C GLN A 299 34.35 -10.29 14.67
N PRO A 300 34.64 -11.45 14.02
CA PRO A 300 35.70 -11.52 13.00
C PRO A 300 35.42 -10.70 11.74
N GLN A 301 34.18 -10.27 11.53
CA GLN A 301 33.78 -9.48 10.37
C GLN A 301 33.98 -7.96 10.58
N GLY A 302 34.45 -7.55 11.76
CA GLY A 302 34.68 -6.14 12.08
C GLY A 302 33.38 -5.33 12.17
N VAL A 303 32.30 -5.99 12.61
CA VAL A 303 30.99 -5.37 12.78
C VAL A 303 30.57 -5.46 14.24
N SER A 304 29.96 -4.40 14.74
CA SER A 304 29.29 -4.37 16.04
C SER A 304 27.80 -4.17 15.85
N VAL A 305 26.98 -5.06 16.41
CA VAL A 305 25.52 -4.90 16.45
C VAL A 305 25.18 -3.94 17.58
N LEU A 306 24.44 -2.89 17.27
CA LEU A 306 24.07 -1.85 18.23
C LEU A 306 22.62 -1.95 18.68
N ASP A 307 21.73 -2.36 17.78
CA ASP A 307 20.30 -2.39 18.02
C ASP A 307 19.60 -3.22 16.94
N PHE A 308 18.34 -3.58 17.17
CA PHE A 308 17.51 -4.22 16.16
C PHE A 308 16.03 -3.89 16.34
N VAL A 309 15.26 -4.12 15.27
CA VAL A 309 13.80 -4.11 15.28
C VAL A 309 13.32 -5.39 14.63
N ARG A 310 12.40 -6.09 15.29
CA ARG A 310 11.72 -7.28 14.75
C ARG A 310 10.22 -7.03 14.76
N PHE A 311 9.55 -7.19 13.62
CA PHE A 311 8.09 -7.27 13.55
C PHE A 311 7.65 -8.65 13.08
N GLU A 312 6.62 -9.16 13.73
CA GLU A 312 5.80 -10.28 13.29
C GLU A 312 4.37 -9.80 13.07
N CYS A 313 3.84 -10.02 11.87
CA CYS A 313 2.47 -9.62 11.56
C CYS A 313 1.47 -10.29 12.50
N GLY A 314 0.63 -9.50 13.15
CA GLY A 314 -0.43 -9.98 14.04
C GLY A 314 -0.02 -10.12 15.52
N GLU A 315 1.25 -9.87 15.87
CA GLU A 315 1.71 -9.93 17.27
C GLU A 315 1.07 -8.84 18.15
N ASP A 316 0.82 -9.14 19.42
CA ASP A 316 0.21 -8.23 20.41
C ASP A 316 1.27 -7.44 21.20
N THR A 317 2.32 -7.01 20.52
CA THR A 317 3.44 -6.32 21.19
C THR A 317 3.14 -4.83 21.29
N GLU A 318 3.04 -4.33 22.52
CA GLU A 318 2.98 -2.89 22.80
C GLU A 318 4.25 -2.22 22.28
N ILE A 319 4.09 -1.17 21.46
CA ILE A 319 5.24 -0.35 21.07
C ILE A 319 5.75 0.32 22.35
N PRO A 320 7.06 0.26 22.65
CA PRO A 320 7.63 1.01 23.76
C PRO A 320 7.14 2.45 23.71
N GLU A 321 6.75 3.03 24.86
CA GLU A 321 6.54 4.47 24.93
C GLU A 321 7.79 5.17 24.39
N VAL A 322 7.59 6.25 23.62
CA VAL A 322 8.61 6.93 22.84
C VAL A 322 9.79 7.31 23.73
N GLU A 323 10.77 6.42 23.86
CA GLU A 323 12.14 6.79 24.15
C GLU A 323 12.68 7.30 22.82
N GLU A 324 12.46 8.59 22.55
CA GLU A 324 13.41 9.30 21.71
C GLU A 324 14.77 9.06 22.35
N THR A 325 15.61 8.23 21.73
CA THR A 325 17.03 8.15 22.09
C THR A 325 17.73 9.44 21.65
N GLN A 326 17.22 10.59 22.06
CA GLN A 326 17.96 11.84 22.06
C GLN A 326 18.81 11.86 23.34
N GLN A 327 20.13 11.75 23.13
CA GLN A 327 21.17 12.25 24.03
C GLN A 327 21.29 11.56 25.41
N ARG A 328 21.99 10.42 25.46
CA ARG A 328 22.80 10.02 26.62
C ARG A 328 24.31 10.31 26.46
N LEU A 329 24.68 11.21 25.55
CA LEU A 329 26.08 11.68 25.40
C LEU A 329 26.26 13.18 25.66
N ALA A 330 25.18 13.94 25.92
CA ALA A 330 25.29 15.38 26.23
C ALA A 330 25.41 15.70 27.74
N GLN A 331 25.34 14.69 28.63
CA GLN A 331 25.48 14.89 30.08
C GLN A 331 26.85 14.52 30.65
N GLU A 332 27.74 13.88 29.87
CA GLU A 332 29.11 13.59 30.32
C GLU A 332 30.11 14.71 29.97
N GLU A 333 29.83 15.55 28.96
CA GLU A 333 30.67 16.72 28.63
C GLU A 333 30.42 17.95 29.52
N ASN A 334 29.39 17.94 30.38
CA ASN A 334 29.12 19.06 31.30
C ASN A 334 29.44 18.72 32.77
N SER A 335 30.14 17.60 33.01
CA SER A 335 30.60 17.16 34.33
C SER A 335 32.10 16.81 34.37
N SER A 336 32.88 17.23 33.36
CA SER A 336 34.35 17.14 33.36
C SER A 336 34.98 18.53 33.37
#